data_AF-A0A8B6M2J3-F1
#
_entry.id   AF-A0A8B6M2J3-F1
#
_cell.length_a   1.000
_cell.length_b   1.000
_cell.length_c   1.000
_cell.angle_alpha   90.00
_cell.angle_beta   90.00
_cell.angle_gamma   90.00
#
_symmetry.space_group_name_H-M   'P 1'
#
loop_
_entity.id
_entity.type
_entity.pdbx_description
1 polymer ?
#
loop_
_entity_poly.entity_id
_entity_poly.type
_entity_poly.pdbx_seq_one_letter_code
_entity_poly.pdbx_strand_id
1 'polypeptide(L)'
;MKRIILAAFGFAALSVGAASADPIGEWRVGDGTATVRIKKCGAALCGFVASTRGAPGKDVRNPDPSKRTRSVIGLEVLINLRPGGDKTWTGTTYNAEDGLLYNATVTEDGERALQIKGCGANGGVCGSETWTRVK
;
A
#
# COMPACT_ATOMS: atom_id res chain seq x y z
N MET A 1 -35.48 13.74 58.93
CA MET A 1 -35.36 13.96 57.48
C MET A 1 -33.87 13.91 57.10
N LYS A 2 -33.39 12.78 56.57
CA LYS A 2 -31.96 12.60 56.19
C LYS A 2 -31.84 12.73 54.68
N ARG A 3 -31.07 13.72 54.21
CA ARG A 3 -30.75 13.94 52.79
C ARG A 3 -29.56 13.06 52.42
N ILE A 4 -29.78 12.10 51.52
CA ILE A 4 -28.72 11.28 50.94
C ILE A 4 -28.28 11.99 49.66
N ILE A 5 -27.03 12.47 49.62
CA ILE A 5 -26.43 13.08 48.44
C ILE A 5 -25.72 11.95 47.68
N LEU A 6 -26.29 11.52 46.55
CA LEU A 6 -25.61 10.62 45.61
C LEU A 6 -24.66 11.46 44.74
N ALA A 7 -23.36 11.28 44.92
CA ALA A 7 -22.35 11.78 44.00
C ALA A 7 -22.24 10.82 42.80
N ALA A 8 -22.68 11.26 41.62
CA ALA A 8 -22.50 10.53 40.38
C ALA A 8 -21.08 10.78 39.85
N PHE A 9 -20.21 9.78 39.93
CA PHE A 9 -18.92 9.78 39.23
C PHE A 9 -19.17 9.55 37.73
N GLY A 10 -19.07 10.61 36.93
CA GLY A 10 -19.12 10.54 35.47
C GLY A 10 -17.86 9.89 34.92
N PHE A 11 -18.01 8.70 34.34
CA PHE A 11 -16.95 8.00 33.61
C PHE A 11 -16.80 8.67 32.23
N ALA A 12 -15.81 9.53 32.06
CA ALA A 12 -15.48 10.11 30.77
C ALA A 12 -14.79 9.03 29.90
N ALA A 13 -15.53 8.42 28.98
CA ALA A 13 -14.97 7.54 27.97
C ALA A 13 -14.13 8.38 26.98
N LEU A 14 -12.81 8.30 27.10
CA LEU A 14 -11.87 8.77 26.08
C LEU A 14 -12.04 7.92 24.83
N SER A 15 -12.71 8.47 23.82
CA SER A 15 -12.79 7.88 22.49
C SER A 15 -11.41 7.97 21.85
N VAL A 16 -10.60 6.91 21.96
CA VAL A 16 -9.42 6.75 21.10
C VAL A 16 -9.97 6.55 19.68
N GLY A 17 -9.91 7.59 18.86
CA GLY A 17 -10.30 7.50 17.46
C GLY A 17 -9.45 6.43 16.79
N ALA A 18 -10.08 5.34 16.34
CA ALA A 18 -9.43 4.41 15.46
C ALA A 18 -9.05 5.17 14.19
N ALA A 19 -7.76 5.34 13.93
CA ALA A 19 -7.30 5.85 12.64
C ALA A 19 -7.91 4.95 11.55
N SER A 20 -8.74 5.56 10.69
CA SER A 20 -9.28 4.88 9.52
C SER A 20 -8.10 4.45 8.66
N ALA A 21 -8.07 3.18 8.27
CA ALA A 21 -7.03 2.71 7.39
C ALA A 21 -7.11 3.46 6.05
N ASP A 22 -5.99 4.04 5.63
CA ASP A 22 -5.89 4.82 4.40
C ASP A 22 -4.50 4.64 3.76
N PRO A 23 -4.38 3.79 2.74
CA PRO A 23 -3.12 3.52 2.08
C PRO A 23 -2.78 4.61 1.06
N ILE A 24 -3.64 5.63 0.86
CA ILE A 24 -3.33 6.76 -0.01
C ILE A 24 -2.13 7.53 0.57
N GLY A 25 -1.18 7.87 -0.29
CA GLY A 25 0.05 8.56 0.11
C GLY A 25 1.27 8.09 -0.66
N GLU A 26 2.45 8.51 -0.19
CA GLU A 26 3.74 8.11 -0.75
C GLU A 26 4.45 7.15 0.18
N TRP A 27 4.95 6.05 -0.39
CA TRP A 27 5.49 4.92 0.34
C TRP A 27 6.82 4.51 -0.25
N ARG A 28 7.84 4.40 0.61
CA ARG A 28 9.14 3.85 0.23
C ARG A 28 9.03 2.33 0.21
N VAL A 29 9.44 1.73 -0.91
CA VAL A 29 9.52 0.28 -1.12
C VAL A 29 10.50 -0.35 -0.11
N GLY A 30 10.29 -1.60 0.29
CA GLY A 30 11.01 -2.21 1.42
C GLY A 30 12.52 -2.29 1.22
N ASP A 31 12.96 -2.50 -0.01
CA ASP A 31 14.38 -2.48 -0.41
C ASP A 31 14.97 -1.06 -0.57
N GLY A 32 14.13 -0.02 -0.49
CA GLY A 32 14.50 1.38 -0.64
C GLY A 32 14.84 1.84 -2.06
N THR A 33 14.54 1.04 -3.09
CA THR A 33 14.85 1.35 -4.49
C THR A 33 13.94 2.43 -5.07
N ALA A 34 12.71 2.55 -4.58
CA ALA A 34 11.73 3.49 -5.10
C ALA A 34 10.79 4.05 -4.03
N THR A 35 10.11 5.12 -4.40
CA THR A 35 8.90 5.61 -3.74
C THR A 35 7.72 5.41 -4.67
N VAL A 36 6.63 4.86 -4.16
CA VAL A 36 5.37 4.63 -4.87
C VAL A 36 4.29 5.54 -4.28
N ARG A 37 3.61 6.28 -5.15
CA ARG A 37 2.44 7.08 -4.79
C ARG A 37 1.17 6.29 -5.04
N ILE A 38 0.44 5.99 -3.97
CA ILE A 38 -0.88 5.36 -4.01
C ILE A 38 -1.95 6.46 -4.08
N LYS A 39 -2.86 6.33 -5.05
CA LYS A 39 -3.98 7.25 -5.26
C LYS A 39 -5.21 6.52 -5.79
N LYS A 40 -6.37 7.17 -5.73
CA LYS A 40 -7.59 6.68 -6.40
C LYS A 40 -7.41 6.69 -7.92
N CYS A 41 -7.88 5.63 -8.57
CA CYS A 41 -7.94 5.45 -10.02
C CYS A 41 -9.34 4.91 -10.37
N GLY A 42 -10.32 5.81 -10.44
CA GLY A 42 -11.74 5.43 -10.52
C GLY A 42 -12.21 4.81 -9.19
N ALA A 43 -12.78 3.61 -9.25
CA ALA A 43 -13.31 2.90 -8.08
C ALA A 43 -12.25 2.08 -7.31
N ALA A 44 -11.02 2.04 -7.80
CA ALA A 44 -9.91 1.30 -7.19
C ALA A 44 -8.82 2.25 -6.68
N LEU A 45 -7.83 1.69 -6.00
CA LEU A 45 -6.55 2.34 -5.72
C LEU A 45 -5.48 1.81 -6.68
N CYS A 46 -4.59 2.69 -7.09
CA CYS A 46 -3.46 2.36 -7.94
C CYS A 46 -2.19 3.03 -7.40
N GLY A 47 -1.05 2.37 -7.58
CA GLY A 47 0.25 2.81 -7.13
C GLY A 47 1.17 3.08 -8.31
N PHE A 48 1.78 4.25 -8.35
CA PHE A 48 2.69 4.66 -9.42
C PHE A 48 4.06 5.00 -8.85
N VAL A 49 5.13 4.58 -9.52
CA VAL A 49 6.49 4.96 -9.12
C VAL A 49 6.65 6.47 -9.22
N ALA A 50 6.82 7.13 -8.08
CA ALA A 50 6.97 8.58 -7.96
C ALA A 50 8.44 9.01 -8.08
N SER A 51 9.36 8.21 -7.52
CA SER A 51 10.79 8.44 -7.61
C SER A 51 11.57 7.13 -7.45
N THR A 52 12.82 7.13 -7.91
CA THR A 52 13.80 6.06 -7.69
C THR A 52 14.96 6.57 -6.84
N ARG A 53 15.64 5.65 -6.16
CA ARG A 53 16.95 5.92 -5.58
C ARG A 53 17.96 6.06 -6.72
N GLY A 54 18.36 7.30 -7.02
CA GLY A 54 19.27 7.60 -8.12
C GLY A 54 18.55 7.80 -9.46
N ALA A 55 19.31 7.75 -10.56
CA ALA A 55 18.79 8.01 -11.89
C ALA A 55 17.70 6.98 -12.28
N PRO A 56 16.57 7.42 -12.87
CA PRO A 56 15.53 6.51 -13.32
C PRO A 56 16.02 5.45 -14.31
N GLY A 57 15.72 4.19 -14.01
CA GLY A 57 15.86 3.08 -14.94
C GLY A 57 14.79 3.07 -16.03
N LYS A 58 14.87 2.05 -16.89
CA LYS A 58 13.85 1.70 -17.90
C LYS A 58 13.24 0.35 -17.57
N ASP A 59 12.04 0.11 -18.08
CA ASP A 59 11.30 -1.15 -17.92
C ASP A 59 11.85 -2.29 -18.80
N VAL A 60 13.17 -2.53 -18.75
CA VAL A 60 13.91 -3.33 -19.72
C VAL A 60 13.50 -4.81 -19.76
N ARG A 61 12.90 -5.32 -18.67
CA ARG A 61 12.44 -6.71 -18.56
C ARG A 61 10.99 -6.90 -18.98
N ASN A 62 10.30 -5.85 -19.43
CA ASN A 62 8.91 -5.98 -19.87
C ASN A 62 8.77 -7.09 -20.94
N PRO A 63 7.79 -7.99 -20.84
CA PRO A 63 7.55 -9.01 -21.85
C PRO A 63 7.19 -8.40 -23.22
N ASP A 64 6.57 -7.23 -23.25
CA ASP A 64 6.31 -6.45 -24.46
C ASP A 64 7.54 -5.59 -24.84
N PRO A 65 8.24 -5.89 -25.94
CA PRO A 65 9.44 -5.15 -26.33
C PRO A 65 9.20 -3.66 -26.55
N SER A 66 7.99 -3.26 -26.96
CA SER A 66 7.66 -1.86 -27.21
C SER A 66 7.65 -1.02 -25.92
N LYS A 67 7.48 -1.66 -24.76
CA LYS A 67 7.47 -1.01 -23.44
C LYS A 67 8.86 -0.92 -22.82
N ARG A 68 9.87 -1.63 -23.32
CA ARG A 68 11.20 -1.72 -22.69
C ARG A 68 12.00 -0.42 -22.68
N THR A 69 11.58 0.57 -23.46
CA THR A 69 12.24 1.87 -23.54
C THR A 69 11.64 2.92 -22.61
N ARG A 70 10.46 2.65 -22.02
CA ARG A 70 9.78 3.59 -21.11
C ARG A 70 10.53 3.71 -19.79
N SER A 71 10.47 4.90 -19.19
CA SER A 71 10.99 5.10 -17.83
C SER A 71 10.18 4.30 -16.82
N VAL A 72 10.85 3.87 -15.75
CA VAL A 72 10.14 3.30 -14.59
C VAL A 72 9.39 4.38 -13.80
N ILE A 73 9.71 5.67 -13.95
CA ILE A 73 8.94 6.74 -13.33
C ILE A 73 7.55 6.82 -13.96
N GLY A 74 6.51 6.93 -13.12
CA GLY A 74 5.11 6.92 -13.53
C GLY A 74 4.56 5.54 -13.88
N LEU A 75 5.38 4.50 -13.79
CA LEU A 75 4.95 3.13 -14.01
C LEU A 75 3.92 2.72 -12.94
N GLU A 76 2.79 2.17 -13.38
CA GLU A 76 1.79 1.59 -12.49
C GLU A 76 2.29 0.24 -11.99
N VAL A 77 2.56 0.16 -10.69
CA VAL A 77 3.08 -1.03 -10.01
C VAL A 77 2.07 -1.65 -9.07
N LEU A 78 1.09 -0.91 -8.56
CA LEU A 78 -0.08 -1.48 -7.89
C LEU A 78 -1.32 -1.20 -8.74
N ILE A 79 -2.01 -2.25 -9.14
CA ILE A 79 -3.02 -2.22 -10.19
C ILE A 79 -4.36 -2.69 -9.62
N ASN A 80 -5.40 -1.86 -9.79
CA ASN A 80 -6.79 -2.17 -9.45
C ASN A 80 -6.96 -2.74 -8.02
N LEU A 81 -6.31 -2.13 -7.03
CA LEU A 81 -6.47 -2.51 -5.63
C LEU A 81 -7.88 -2.18 -5.13
N ARG A 82 -8.59 -3.16 -4.59
CA ARG A 82 -9.95 -3.04 -4.07
C ARG A 82 -10.01 -3.50 -2.62
N PRO A 83 -10.96 -2.98 -1.81
CA PRO A 83 -11.14 -3.46 -0.45
C PRO A 83 -11.29 -4.98 -0.40
N GLY A 84 -10.45 -5.63 0.40
CA GLY A 84 -10.39 -7.09 0.57
C GLY A 84 -10.67 -7.56 1.99
N GLY A 85 -11.01 -6.64 2.90
CA GLY A 85 -11.23 -6.92 4.33
C GLY A 85 -10.84 -5.73 5.18
N ASP A 86 -10.75 -5.94 6.50
CA ASP A 86 -10.30 -4.89 7.41
C ASP A 86 -8.85 -4.48 7.07
N LYS A 87 -8.67 -3.17 6.83
CA LYS A 87 -7.41 -2.53 6.46
C LYS A 87 -6.62 -3.23 5.33
N THR A 88 -7.32 -3.92 4.44
CA THR A 88 -6.71 -4.78 3.43
C THR A 88 -7.26 -4.48 2.05
N TRP A 89 -6.39 -4.47 1.05
CA TRP A 89 -6.73 -4.34 -0.36
C TRP A 89 -6.11 -5.45 -1.17
N THR A 90 -6.82 -5.91 -2.19
CA THR A 90 -6.37 -6.95 -3.11
C THR A 90 -6.43 -6.48 -4.55
N GLY A 91 -5.50 -6.97 -5.37
CA GLY A 91 -5.42 -6.64 -6.79
C GLY A 91 -4.19 -7.30 -7.41
N THR A 92 -3.47 -6.55 -8.24
CA THR A 92 -2.26 -7.03 -8.92
C THR A 92 -1.09 -6.09 -8.66
N THR A 93 0.13 -6.62 -8.65
CA THR A 93 1.36 -5.82 -8.66
C THR A 93 2.23 -6.18 -9.85
N TYR A 94 2.87 -5.19 -10.46
CA TYR A 94 3.87 -5.36 -11.51
C TYR A 94 5.27 -5.15 -10.93
N ASN A 95 6.16 -6.12 -11.11
CA ASN A 95 7.55 -5.98 -10.73
C ASN A 95 8.42 -5.70 -11.96
N ALA A 96 8.96 -4.49 -12.06
CA ALA A 96 9.83 -4.12 -13.18
C ALA A 96 11.18 -4.88 -13.17
N GLU A 97 11.58 -5.42 -12.02
CA GLU A 97 12.81 -6.20 -11.86
C GLU A 97 12.72 -7.61 -12.45
N ASP A 98 11.54 -8.10 -12.81
CA ASP A 98 11.38 -9.39 -13.53
C ASP A 98 10.39 -9.33 -14.70
N GLY A 99 9.64 -8.23 -14.83
CA GLY A 99 8.66 -8.03 -15.89
C GLY A 99 7.34 -8.77 -15.66
N LEU A 100 7.10 -9.31 -14.47
CA LEU A 100 5.97 -10.17 -14.18
C LEU A 100 4.89 -9.48 -13.34
N LEU A 101 3.69 -10.06 -13.42
CA LEU A 101 2.53 -9.69 -12.63
C LEU A 101 2.28 -10.71 -11.53
N TYR A 102 1.92 -10.20 -10.35
CA TYR A 102 1.64 -11.00 -9.17
C TYR A 102 0.30 -10.62 -8.58
N ASN A 103 -0.40 -11.59 -7.99
CA ASN A 103 -1.54 -11.30 -7.12
C ASN A 103 -1.03 -10.54 -5.91
N ALA A 104 -1.60 -9.37 -5.65
CA ALA A 104 -1.17 -8.47 -4.59
C ALA A 104 -2.18 -8.44 -3.44
N THR A 105 -1.67 -8.51 -2.21
CA THR A 105 -2.39 -8.13 -1.00
C THR A 105 -1.62 -7.00 -0.35
N VAL A 106 -2.30 -5.89 -0.08
CA VAL A 106 -1.79 -4.74 0.65
C VAL A 106 -2.54 -4.66 1.97
N THR A 107 -1.82 -4.71 3.09
CA THR A 107 -2.41 -4.60 4.42
C THR A 107 -1.76 -3.45 5.16
N GLU A 108 -2.56 -2.60 5.80
CA GLU A 108 -2.03 -1.57 6.69
C GLU A 108 -1.53 -2.20 8.00
N ASP A 109 -0.27 -1.93 8.34
CA ASP A 109 0.40 -2.40 9.56
C ASP A 109 0.77 -1.19 10.44
N GLY A 110 -0.27 -0.47 10.87
CA GLY A 110 -0.14 0.81 11.56
C GLY A 110 0.00 2.01 10.61
N GLU A 111 0.00 3.22 11.16
CA GLU A 111 -0.16 4.46 10.38
C GLU A 111 0.97 4.73 9.37
N ARG A 112 2.15 4.11 9.58
CA ARG A 112 3.36 4.37 8.82
C ARG A 112 3.94 3.16 8.10
N ALA A 113 3.22 2.02 8.09
CA ALA A 113 3.66 0.84 7.38
C ALA A 113 2.52 0.18 6.58
N LEU A 114 2.87 -0.30 5.38
CA LEU A 114 2.05 -1.22 4.60
C LEU A 114 2.82 -2.51 4.41
N GLN A 115 2.17 -3.64 4.63
CA GLN A 115 2.67 -4.93 4.18
C GLN A 115 2.17 -5.20 2.77
N ILE A 116 3.10 -5.35 1.82
CA ILE A 116 2.83 -5.70 0.43
C ILE A 116 3.22 -7.15 0.23
N LYS A 117 2.26 -8.01 -0.08
CA LYS A 117 2.49 -9.42 -0.41
C LYS A 117 2.19 -9.66 -1.88
N GLY A 118 3.13 -10.27 -2.60
CA GLY A 118 2.98 -10.70 -3.98
C GLY A 118 3.07 -12.21 -4.08
N CYS A 119 2.11 -12.86 -4.75
CA CYS A 119 2.15 -14.29 -5.05
C CYS A 119 2.00 -14.52 -6.56
N GLY A 120 2.71 -15.51 -7.10
CA GLY A 120 2.51 -15.90 -8.50
C GLY A 120 1.05 -16.27 -8.80
N ALA A 121 0.63 -16.13 -10.07
CA ALA A 121 -0.77 -16.25 -10.49
C ALA A 121 -1.51 -17.52 -10.00
N ASN A 122 -0.79 -18.63 -9.84
CA ASN A 122 -1.34 -19.92 -9.39
C ASN A 122 -1.13 -20.20 -7.88
N GLY A 123 -0.84 -19.18 -7.07
CA GLY A 123 -0.57 -19.35 -5.64
C GLY A 123 0.78 -20.01 -5.32
N GLY A 124 1.75 -19.88 -6.24
CA GLY A 124 3.10 -20.43 -6.08
C GLY A 124 3.95 -19.64 -5.08
N VAL A 125 5.26 -19.48 -5.37
CA VAL A 125 6.17 -18.73 -4.50
C VAL A 125 5.63 -17.31 -4.27
N CYS A 126 5.54 -16.94 -3.00
CA CYS A 126 5.14 -15.61 -2.56
C CYS A 126 6.35 -14.88 -1.96
N GLY A 127 6.39 -13.58 -2.17
CA GLY A 127 7.25 -12.65 -1.44
C GLY A 127 6.42 -11.63 -0.68
N SER A 128 7.05 -10.97 0.29
CA SER A 128 6.43 -9.84 0.97
C SER A 128 7.47 -8.81 1.36
N GLU A 129 7.06 -7.55 1.37
CA GLU A 129 7.85 -6.42 1.82
C GLU A 129 7.03 -5.51 2.71
N THR A 130 7.70 -4.84 3.65
CA THR A 130 7.12 -3.75 4.43
C THR A 130 7.51 -2.42 3.80
N TRP A 131 6.53 -1.68 3.30
CA TRP A 131 6.71 -0.34 2.78
C TRP A 131 6.49 0.69 3.88
N THR A 132 7.26 1.76 3.86
CA THR A 132 7.23 2.79 4.91
C THR A 132 6.73 4.12 4.39
N ARG A 133 5.88 4.80 5.15
CA ARG A 133 5.29 6.08 4.73
C ARG A 133 6.39 7.14 4.60
N VAL A 134 6.45 7.80 3.44
CA VAL A 134 7.31 8.96 3.21
C VAL A 134 6.63 10.15 3.90
N LYS A 135 7.31 10.64 4.95
CA LYS A 135 6.91 11.69 5.91
C LYS A 135 5.46 12.17 5.85
#